data_AF-A0A1H6XKM6-F1
#
_entry.id   AF-A0A1H6XKM6-F1
#
_cell.length_a   1.000
_cell.length_b   1.000
_cell.length_c   1.000
_cell.angle_alpha   90.00
_cell.angle_beta   90.00
_cell.angle_gamma   90.00
#
_symmetry.space_group_name_H-M   'P 1'
#
loop_
_entity.id
_entity.type
_entity.pdbx_description
1 polymer ?
#
loop_
_entity_poly.entity_id
_entity_poly.type
_entity_poly.pdbx_seq_one_letter_code
_entity_poly.pdbx_strand_id
1 'polypeptide(L)' 'MARAYSMDLRSRVIEAALSDGSIRQAARRFGVGITTATRWVRRWREQGESSARRQGKPRGSCLDPHRDDLLALVD' A
#
# COMPACT_ATOMS: atom_id res chain seq x y z
N MET A 1 14.59 6.89 3.43
CA MET A 1 13.16 6.69 3.08
C MET A 1 12.89 5.21 2.85
N ALA A 2 11.88 4.64 3.51
CA ALA A 2 11.34 3.33 3.11
C ALA A 2 10.46 3.51 1.87
N ARG A 3 10.77 2.80 0.77
CA ARG A 3 9.99 2.81 -0.47
C ARG A 3 9.07 1.58 -0.50
N ALA A 4 7.87 1.72 -1.05
CA ALA A 4 7.03 0.55 -1.33
C ALA A 4 7.71 -0.42 -2.31
N TYR A 5 7.48 -1.72 -2.11
CA TYR A 5 7.78 -2.72 -3.12
C TYR A 5 7.03 -2.43 -4.43
N SER A 6 7.66 -2.76 -5.55
CA SER A 6 7.12 -2.61 -6.90
C SER A 6 5.80 -3.35 -7.09
N MET A 7 4.92 -2.83 -7.95
CA MET A 7 3.66 -3.48 -8.29
C MET A 7 3.87 -4.87 -8.92
N ASP A 8 4.88 -5.03 -9.79
CA ASP A 8 5.23 -6.32 -10.40
C ASP A 8 5.48 -7.42 -9.34
N LEU A 9 6.42 -7.18 -8.42
CA LEU A 9 6.70 -8.11 -7.31
C LEU A 9 5.43 -8.49 -6.52
N ARG A 10 4.55 -7.51 -6.27
CA ARG A 10 3.31 -7.75 -5.52
C ARG A 10 2.38 -8.67 -6.31
N SER A 11 2.18 -8.38 -7.59
CA SER A 11 1.35 -9.18 -8.49
C SER A 11 1.86 -10.62 -8.57
N ARG A 12 3.17 -10.83 -8.77
CA ARG A 12 3.77 -12.17 -8.86
C ARG A 12 3.65 -12.98 -7.57
N VAL A 13 3.80 -12.32 -6.41
CA VAL A 13 3.59 -12.96 -5.10
C VAL A 13 2.13 -13.35 -4.91
N ILE A 14 1.19 -12.48 -5.29
CA ILE A 14 -0.25 -12.76 -5.21
C ILE A 14 -0.61 -13.93 -6.12
N GLU A 15 -0.19 -13.90 -7.38
CA GLU A 15 -0.43 -14.94 -8.37
C GLU A 15 0.07 -16.30 -7.87
N ALA A 16 1.34 -16.39 -7.48
CA ALA A 16 1.90 -17.64 -6.95
C ALA A 16 1.16 -18.14 -5.70
N ALA A 17 0.73 -17.24 -4.81
CA ALA A 17 -0.01 -17.63 -3.62
C ALA A 17 -1.41 -18.16 -3.93
N LEU A 18 -2.04 -17.70 -5.02
CA LEU A 18 -3.35 -18.15 -5.47
C LEU A 18 -3.25 -19.46 -6.28
N SER A 19 -2.21 -19.61 -7.10
CA SER A 19 -1.98 -20.83 -7.91
C SER A 19 -1.49 -22.01 -7.07
N ASP A 20 -0.49 -21.79 -6.19
CA ASP A 20 0.13 -22.86 -5.40
C ASP A 20 -0.61 -23.12 -4.07
N GLY A 21 -1.63 -22.31 -3.75
CA GLY A 21 -2.43 -22.42 -2.52
C GLY A 21 -1.70 -22.04 -1.22
N SER A 22 -0.45 -21.56 -1.29
CA SER A 22 0.38 -21.29 -0.11
C SER A 22 1.05 -19.92 -0.13
N ILE A 23 0.53 -18.99 0.68
CA ILE A 23 1.11 -17.65 0.89
C ILE A 23 2.54 -17.75 1.44
N ARG A 24 2.79 -18.71 2.34
CA ARG A 24 4.12 -18.92 2.93
C ARG A 24 5.14 -19.35 1.88
N GLN A 25 4.75 -20.23 0.97
CA GLN A 25 5.63 -20.69 -0.10
C GLN A 25 5.94 -19.57 -1.08
N ALA A 26 4.93 -18.80 -1.50
CA ALA A 26 5.13 -17.62 -2.32
C ALA A 26 6.07 -16.59 -1.65
N ALA A 27 5.85 -16.31 -0.36
CA ALA A 27 6.71 -15.41 0.41
C ALA A 27 8.19 -15.84 0.38
N ARG A 28 8.47 -17.14 0.60
CA ARG A 28 9.83 -17.69 0.49
C ARG A 28 10.39 -17.62 -0.93
N ARG A 29 9.59 -17.98 -1.94
CA ARG A 29 10.00 -17.96 -3.36
C ARG A 29 10.46 -16.58 -3.82
N PHE A 30 9.80 -15.52 -3.35
CA PHE A 30 10.08 -14.14 -3.75
C PHE A 30 10.88 -13.34 -2.71
N GLY A 31 11.34 -13.96 -1.63
CA GLY A 31 12.16 -13.29 -0.61
C GLY A 31 11.44 -12.18 0.15
N VAL A 32 10.12 -12.26 0.31
CA VAL A 32 9.32 -11.26 1.05
C VAL A 32 8.86 -11.82 2.39
N GLY A 33 8.70 -10.96 3.41
CA GLY A 33 8.19 -11.38 4.71
C GLY A 33 6.77 -11.95 4.61
N ILE A 34 6.48 -13.04 5.33
CA ILE A 34 5.17 -13.73 5.28
C ILE A 34 4.00 -12.80 5.60
N THR A 35 4.14 -11.91 6.59
CA THR A 35 3.11 -10.93 6.95
C THR A 35 2.84 -9.92 5.84
N THR A 36 3.86 -9.58 5.06
CA THR A 36 3.74 -8.70 3.90
C THR A 36 3.00 -9.39 2.77
N ALA A 37 3.38 -10.63 2.43
CA ALA A 37 2.67 -11.45 1.44
C ALA A 37 1.21 -11.69 1.83
N THR A 38 0.93 -12.04 3.09
CA THR A 38 -0.44 -12.20 3.61
C THR A 38 -1.26 -10.93 3.41
N ARG A 39 -0.69 -9.76 3.72
CA ARG A 39 -1.38 -8.48 3.53
C ARG A 39 -1.71 -8.21 2.06
N TRP A 40 -0.83 -8.57 1.13
CA TRP A 40 -1.08 -8.40 -0.31
C TRP A 40 -2.17 -9.33 -0.81
N VAL A 41 -2.09 -10.62 -0.48
CA VAL A 41 -3.10 -11.61 -0.88
C VAL A 41 -4.46 -11.28 -0.29
N ARG A 42 -4.52 -10.83 0.97
CA ARG A 42 -5.79 -10.41 1.59
C ARG A 42 -6.42 -9.23 0.84
N ARG A 43 -5.65 -8.17 0.55
CA ARG A 43 -6.17 -7.01 -0.21
C ARG A 43 -6.62 -7.38 -1.61
N TRP A 44 -5.89 -8.27 -2.28
CA TRP A 44 -6.30 -8.78 -3.57
C TRP A 44 -7.66 -9.48 -3.50
N ARG A 45 -7.86 -10.35 -2.51
CA ARG A 45 -9.14 -11.05 -2.30
C ARG A 45 -10.29 -10.11 -1.95
N GLU A 46 -10.03 -9.08 -1.16
CA GLU A 46 -11.05 -8.13 -0.71
C GLU A 46 -11.41 -7.08 -1.78
N GLN A 47 -10.43 -6.63 -2.58
CA GLN A 47 -10.55 -5.40 -3.38
C GLN A 47 -9.95 -5.51 -4.79
N GLY A 48 -9.31 -6.63 -5.16
CA GLY A 48 -8.58 -6.76 -6.42
C GLY A 48 -7.35 -5.84 -6.54
N GLU A 49 -6.84 -5.32 -5.42
CA GLU A 49 -5.77 -4.32 -5.41
C GLU A 49 -4.38 -4.98 -5.19
N SER A 50 -3.49 -4.89 -6.19
CA SER A 50 -2.08 -5.27 -6.05
C SER A 50 -1.14 -4.06 -5.87
N SER A 51 -1.60 -2.86 -6.20
CA SER A 51 -0.82 -1.64 -6.12
C SER A 51 -0.51 -1.23 -4.67
N ALA A 52 0.56 -0.45 -4.51
CA ALA A 52 0.83 0.18 -3.23
C ALA A 52 -0.11 1.38 -3.05
N ARG A 53 -0.77 1.44 -1.90
CA ARG A 53 -1.51 2.65 -1.50
C ARG A 53 -0.56 3.81 -1.28
N ARG A 54 -1.11 5.02 -1.42
CA ARG A 54 -0.39 6.27 -1.17
C ARG A 54 0.34 6.22 0.18
N GLN A 55 1.64 6.49 0.13
CA GLN A 55 2.49 6.65 1.31
C GLN A 55 2.61 8.13 1.66
N GLY A 56 2.85 8.42 2.94
CA GLY A 56 3.04 9.78 3.45
C GLY A 56 1.74 10.47 3.88
N LYS A 57 1.87 11.73 4.30
CA LYS A 57 0.76 12.55 4.77
C LYS A 57 -0.33 12.62 3.69
N PRO A 58 -1.62 12.42 4.04
CA PRO A 58 -2.75 12.71 3.16
C PRO A 58 -2.70 14.14 2.60
N ARG A 59 -3.51 14.41 1.55
CA ARG A 59 -3.55 15.77 1.00
C ARG A 59 -4.35 16.62 1.98
N GLY A 60 -3.93 17.88 2.09
CA GLY A 60 -4.57 18.86 2.95
C GLY A 60 -3.88 19.07 4.29
N SER A 61 -4.26 20.19 4.88
CA SER A 61 -3.89 20.64 6.20
C SER A 61 -5.10 20.63 7.12
N CYS A 62 -4.88 20.47 8.42
CA CYS A 62 -5.93 20.75 9.41
C CYS A 62 -6.36 22.24 9.39
N LEU A 63 -5.55 23.10 8.76
CA LEU A 63 -5.82 24.53 8.58
C LEU A 63 -6.55 24.85 7.28
N ASP A 64 -6.77 23.88 6.38
CA ASP A 64 -7.50 24.14 5.12
C ASP A 64 -8.89 24.76 5.38
N PRO A 65 -9.65 24.36 6.42
CA PRO A 65 -10.92 25.01 6.73
C PRO A 65 -10.80 26.48 7.22
N HIS A 66 -9.62 26.90 7.69
CA HIS A 66 -9.37 28.24 8.24
C HIS A 66 -8.56 29.13 7.29
N ARG A 67 -8.46 28.73 6.02
CA ARG A 67 -7.57 29.37 5.06
C ARG A 67 -7.80 30.88 4.95
N ASP A 68 -9.06 31.28 4.81
CA ASP A 68 -9.41 32.67 4.52
C ASP A 68 -9.25 33.55 5.76
N ASP A 69 -9.63 33.05 6.95
CA ASP A 69 -9.39 33.73 8.24
C ASP A 69 -7.91 34.02 8.46
N LEU A 70 -7.04 33.06 8.14
CA LEU A 70 -5.58 33.20 8.33
C LEU A 70 -4.96 34.19 7.36
N LEU A 71 -5.46 34.26 6.12
CA LEU A 71 -4.96 35.22 5.13
C LEU A 71 -5.39 36.65 5.45
N ALA A 72 -6.60 36.85 5.97
CA ALA A 72 -7.09 38.16 6.39
C ALA A 72 -6.30 38.79 7.56
N LEU A 73 -5.48 38.02 8.28
CA LEU A 73 -4.64 38.51 9.38
C LEU A 73 -3.30 39.12 8.93
N VAL A 74 -2.90 38.90 7.67
CA VAL A 74 -1.61 39.35 7.12
C VAL A 74 -1.75 40.36 5.97
N ASP A 75 -2.98 40.63 5.52
CA ASP A 75 -3.33 41.79 4.70
C ASP A 75 -3.48 43.05 5.58
#